data_AF-A0A354CI21-F1
#
_entry.id   AF-A0A354CI21-F1
#
_cell.length_a   1.000
_cell.length_b   1.000
_cell.length_c   1.000
_cell.angle_alpha   90.00
_cell.angle_beta   90.00
_cell.angle_gamma   90.00
#
_symmetry.space_group_name_H-M   'P 1'
#
loop_
_entity.id
_entity.type
_entity.pdbx_description
1 polymer ?
#
loop_
_entity_poly.entity_id
_entity_poly.type
_entity_poly.pdbx_seq_one_letter_code
_entity_poly.pdbx_strand_id
1 'polypeptide(L)'
;MTFFEVFSALRIDDQELKDNFADAEVVKVTKTSTNSLARVYVKSRHLIHKELVYKMEDILKSQVFRIKNMDVRIIDRYDLSKQYTPQKIMDVYYDSILFELEKYWTLEYNLLKNSKWTFEKEDELTLILEDSFLAHTYDRTLREYFEKIFLNRFGFEIDVVYRYEKKKETNFEKENELMIARRVQEIQEKVLAAKSASADVHDGATGASIKKKPAGDGAAAKQNAEPVKEIKKAEESPKPRYSQDRYQKRPNNPDVLFGRDFDEEPIHISQIQSEMGEVVIAGMIRRVELREIRNEKTIIMFDVTDFTDTITVKMFAKNEQLPELTSFITEKNFIKIKGVTMLDKYDHELSISSVTGIRKSSDTRVRRMDHALTKRVELHCHTKMSDMDGVSYAKDLIKQALSWGQKAIAITDHGTVQAFTDAFHVVRDLEGAAKKKGEDFDFKIIYGVEGYLVDDTKKPVIRSKNQSLDEKYVVFDIETTGFSAENDRIIEIGAVKIEDGEIIDRFSTFVNPEVPIPFKIEKLTSINDSMVMGAPKIEQILPEFLEFCEGCVVVAHNAEFDTGFIRNKAAKQGMTFDNTVVDTLAIARFLVPRLHNFKLDTLTKHFNVVLTSHHRAVDDAGATAEIFVKFVE
;
A
#
# COMPACT_ATOMS: atom_id res chain seq x y z
N MET A 1 -30.66 26.11 -6.00
CA MET A 1 -29.33 26.55 -6.50
C MET A 1 -28.44 25.34 -6.46
N THR A 2 -27.71 25.11 -7.54
CA THR A 2 -26.74 24.01 -7.60
C THR A 2 -25.61 24.27 -6.60
N PHE A 3 -24.87 23.22 -6.26
CA PHE A 3 -23.82 23.29 -5.24
C PHE A 3 -22.76 24.32 -5.61
N PHE A 4 -22.33 24.34 -6.87
CA PHE A 4 -21.33 25.29 -7.35
C PHE A 4 -21.85 26.70 -7.61
N GLU A 5 -23.17 26.89 -7.77
CA GLU A 5 -23.76 28.24 -7.75
C GLU A 5 -23.67 28.85 -6.35
N VAL A 6 -24.00 28.07 -5.31
CA VAL A 6 -23.95 28.55 -3.92
C VAL A 6 -22.51 28.80 -3.47
N PHE A 7 -21.57 27.95 -3.92
CA PHE A 7 -20.17 28.02 -3.56
C PHE A 7 -19.28 28.34 -4.78
N SER A 8 -19.61 29.41 -5.49
CA SER A 8 -18.93 29.81 -6.74
C SER A 8 -17.43 30.11 -6.63
N ALA A 9 -16.92 30.34 -5.40
CA ALA A 9 -15.50 30.57 -5.13
C ALA A 9 -14.69 29.28 -4.92
N LEU A 10 -15.33 28.10 -4.93
CA LEU A 10 -14.65 26.81 -4.77
C LEU A 10 -13.75 26.51 -5.97
N ARG A 11 -12.52 26.09 -5.67
CA ARG A 11 -11.60 25.50 -6.64
C ARG A 11 -11.37 24.04 -6.30
N ILE A 12 -11.72 23.17 -7.24
CA ILE A 12 -11.56 21.73 -7.12
C ILE A 12 -10.69 21.28 -8.29
N ASP A 13 -9.68 20.46 -8.03
CA ASP A 13 -8.83 19.90 -9.09
C ASP A 13 -9.29 18.48 -9.49
N ASP A 14 -9.94 17.78 -8.56
CA ASP A 14 -10.52 16.44 -8.76
C ASP A 14 -11.77 16.49 -9.64
N GLN A 15 -11.71 15.87 -10.81
CA GLN A 15 -12.82 15.85 -11.77
C GLN A 15 -13.99 14.97 -11.29
N GLU A 16 -13.72 13.85 -10.64
CA GLU A 16 -14.76 12.96 -10.11
C GLU A 16 -15.57 13.69 -9.03
N LEU A 17 -14.89 14.44 -8.17
CA LEU A 17 -15.54 15.23 -7.13
C LEU A 17 -16.42 16.35 -7.73
N LYS A 18 -15.96 17.01 -8.80
CA LYS A 18 -16.78 17.99 -9.52
C LYS A 18 -18.03 17.35 -10.10
N ASP A 19 -17.87 16.26 -10.83
CA ASP A 19 -18.98 15.63 -11.55
C ASP A 19 -20.06 15.14 -10.56
N ASN A 20 -19.66 14.56 -9.43
CA ASN A 20 -20.60 14.06 -8.42
C ASN A 20 -21.40 15.18 -7.73
N PHE A 21 -20.85 16.39 -7.60
CA PHE A 21 -21.52 17.53 -6.94
C PHE A 21 -22.12 18.54 -7.93
N ALA A 22 -21.90 18.39 -9.24
CA ALA A 22 -22.34 19.34 -10.26
C ALA A 22 -23.85 19.55 -10.23
N ASP A 23 -24.60 18.45 -10.18
CA ASP A 23 -26.06 18.44 -10.20
C ASP A 23 -26.70 18.40 -8.80
N ALA A 24 -25.87 18.45 -7.75
CA ALA A 24 -26.35 18.46 -6.38
C ALA A 24 -26.90 19.85 -6.01
N GLU A 25 -28.04 19.91 -5.32
CA GLU A 25 -28.70 21.14 -4.92
C GLU A 25 -28.46 21.44 -3.44
N VAL A 26 -28.08 22.68 -3.11
CA VAL A 26 -27.98 23.11 -1.71
C VAL A 26 -29.34 23.62 -1.25
N VAL A 27 -29.93 22.90 -0.30
CA VAL A 27 -31.25 23.21 0.27
C VAL A 27 -31.15 24.34 1.30
N LYS A 28 -30.15 24.25 2.19
CA LYS A 28 -29.86 25.29 3.19
C LYS A 28 -28.47 25.14 3.77
N VAL A 29 -27.93 26.25 4.29
CA VAL A 29 -26.69 26.27 5.07
C VAL A 29 -27.01 26.81 6.46
N THR A 30 -26.62 26.09 7.50
CA THR A 30 -26.79 26.53 8.89
C THR A 30 -25.48 26.51 9.63
N LYS A 31 -25.37 27.31 10.69
CA LYS A 31 -24.21 27.33 11.58
C LYS A 31 -24.67 27.30 13.03
N THR A 32 -23.89 26.69 13.90
CA THR A 32 -24.13 26.77 15.34
C THR A 32 -23.90 28.20 15.84
N SER A 33 -24.57 28.58 16.93
CA SER A 33 -24.40 29.89 17.57
C SER A 33 -22.96 30.15 18.01
N THR A 34 -22.22 29.09 18.34
CA THR A 34 -20.80 29.10 18.70
C THR A 34 -19.86 29.19 17.50
N ASN A 35 -20.36 29.19 16.26
CA ASN A 35 -19.60 29.05 15.00
C ASN A 35 -18.62 27.86 15.00
N SER A 36 -18.92 26.80 15.75
CA SER A 36 -18.09 25.60 15.84
C SER A 36 -18.42 24.56 14.77
N LEU A 37 -19.62 24.61 14.19
CA LEU A 37 -20.08 23.67 13.18
C LEU A 37 -20.97 24.37 12.14
N ALA A 38 -20.61 24.22 10.86
CA ALA A 38 -21.45 24.54 9.73
C ALA A 38 -22.07 23.26 9.14
N ARG A 39 -23.36 23.30 8.80
CA ARG A 39 -24.08 22.22 8.14
C ARG A 39 -24.56 22.70 6.78
N VAL A 40 -24.18 21.98 5.73
CA VAL A 40 -24.64 22.21 4.36
C VAL A 40 -25.59 21.08 3.99
N TYR A 41 -26.87 21.39 3.84
CA TYR A 41 -27.89 20.40 3.47
C TYR A 41 -27.93 20.29 1.96
N VAL A 42 -27.63 19.11 1.45
CA VAL A 42 -27.51 18.83 0.01
C VAL A 42 -28.57 17.82 -0.39
N LYS A 43 -29.25 18.08 -1.50
CA LYS A 43 -30.17 17.15 -2.16
C LYS A 43 -29.54 16.72 -3.49
N SER A 44 -29.48 15.42 -3.79
CA SER A 44 -28.93 14.90 -5.04
C SER A 44 -29.87 13.86 -5.67
N ARG A 45 -29.82 13.68 -6.99
CA ARG A 45 -30.60 12.68 -7.73
C ARG A 45 -29.87 11.33 -7.90
N HIS A 46 -28.59 11.31 -7.59
CA HIS A 46 -27.73 10.12 -7.56
C HIS A 46 -27.00 10.01 -6.23
N LEU A 47 -26.58 8.79 -5.90
CA LEU A 47 -25.78 8.51 -4.70
C LEU A 47 -24.37 9.12 -4.83
N ILE A 48 -23.91 9.78 -3.76
CA ILE A 48 -22.54 10.31 -3.67
C ILE A 48 -21.83 9.59 -2.53
N HIS A 49 -20.80 8.81 -2.85
CA HIS A 49 -20.07 8.04 -1.83
C HIS A 49 -19.48 8.91 -0.72
N LYS A 50 -19.49 8.40 0.52
CA LYS A 50 -19.07 9.17 1.70
C LYS A 50 -17.62 9.64 1.68
N GLU A 51 -16.75 8.90 0.99
CA GLU A 51 -15.38 9.34 0.74
C GLU A 51 -15.33 10.69 0.03
N LEU A 52 -16.11 10.86 -1.04
CA LEU A 52 -16.21 12.11 -1.80
C LEU A 52 -16.86 13.22 -0.97
N VAL A 53 -17.89 12.89 -0.19
CA VAL A 53 -18.53 13.85 0.71
C VAL A 53 -17.54 14.43 1.72
N TYR A 54 -16.70 13.61 2.34
CA TYR A 54 -15.70 14.09 3.30
C TYR A 54 -14.58 14.90 2.65
N LYS A 55 -14.12 14.52 1.45
CA LYS A 55 -13.19 15.36 0.66
C LYS A 55 -13.80 16.74 0.40
N MET A 56 -15.09 16.80 0.05
CA MET A 56 -15.78 18.07 -0.16
C MET A 56 -15.94 18.88 1.14
N GLU A 57 -16.23 18.24 2.28
CA GLU A 57 -16.28 18.90 3.59
C GLU A 57 -14.96 19.59 3.93
N ASP A 58 -13.83 18.92 3.69
CA ASP A 58 -12.49 19.47 3.94
C ASP A 58 -12.16 20.65 3.01
N ILE A 59 -12.58 20.57 1.74
CA ILE A 59 -12.42 21.68 0.78
C ILE A 59 -13.30 22.88 1.19
N LEU A 60 -14.56 22.66 1.57
CA LEU A 60 -15.43 23.73 2.06
C LEU A 60 -14.84 24.40 3.31
N LYS A 61 -14.33 23.60 4.25
CA LYS A 61 -13.69 24.07 5.47
C LYS A 61 -12.48 24.96 5.18
N SER A 62 -11.60 24.50 4.29
CA SER A 62 -10.35 25.21 3.95
C SER A 62 -10.56 26.43 3.06
N GLN A 63 -11.48 26.37 2.08
CA GLN A 63 -11.60 27.41 1.06
C GLN A 63 -12.74 28.40 1.30
N VAL A 64 -13.88 27.95 1.79
CA VAL A 64 -15.09 28.78 1.93
C VAL A 64 -15.19 29.33 3.35
N PHE A 65 -15.16 28.44 4.32
CA PHE A 65 -15.49 28.78 5.69
C PHE A 65 -14.35 29.44 6.45
N ARG A 66 -13.09 29.01 6.24
CA ARG A 66 -11.84 29.66 6.72
C ARG A 66 -11.78 30.07 8.20
N ILE A 67 -12.66 29.55 9.05
CA ILE A 67 -12.72 29.85 10.48
C ILE A 67 -11.90 28.81 11.23
N LYS A 68 -10.91 29.26 12.00
CA LYS A 68 -10.14 28.39 12.91
C LYS A 68 -11.12 27.76 13.91
N ASN A 69 -11.11 26.43 13.98
CA ASN A 69 -11.94 25.58 14.85
C ASN A 69 -13.42 25.44 14.44
N MET A 70 -13.77 25.67 13.17
CA MET A 70 -15.10 25.29 12.66
C MET A 70 -15.03 23.96 11.91
N ASP A 71 -15.93 23.04 12.26
CA ASP A 71 -16.18 21.82 11.50
C ASP A 71 -17.22 22.08 10.41
N VAL A 72 -17.15 21.37 9.29
CA VAL A 72 -18.11 21.49 8.19
C VAL A 72 -18.67 20.11 7.90
N ARG A 73 -19.99 20.00 7.87
CA ARG A 73 -20.67 18.73 7.57
C ARG A 73 -21.69 18.89 6.46
N ILE A 74 -21.66 17.96 5.52
CA ILE A 74 -22.65 17.84 4.47
C ILE A 74 -23.72 16.86 4.95
N ILE A 75 -24.96 17.34 4.99
CA ILE A 75 -26.14 16.52 5.30
C ILE A 75 -26.81 16.20 3.96
N ASP A 76 -26.52 15.01 3.46
CA ASP A 76 -26.98 14.47 2.19
C ASP A 76 -28.38 13.86 2.30
N ARG A 77 -29.21 14.17 1.29
CA ARG A 77 -30.50 13.53 1.03
C ARG A 77 -30.60 13.21 -0.45
N TYR A 78 -31.08 12.02 -0.78
CA TYR A 78 -31.17 11.55 -2.15
C TYR A 78 -32.63 11.45 -2.62
N ASP A 79 -32.86 11.81 -3.88
CA ASP A 79 -34.13 11.70 -4.59
C ASP A 79 -33.92 10.72 -5.74
N LEU A 80 -33.87 9.45 -5.37
CA LEU A 80 -33.43 8.35 -6.22
C LEU A 80 -34.56 7.85 -7.13
N SER A 81 -34.20 7.24 -8.25
CA SER A 81 -35.16 6.57 -9.13
C SER A 81 -35.84 5.39 -8.43
N LYS A 82 -36.97 4.94 -8.98
CA LYS A 82 -37.67 3.74 -8.48
C LYS A 82 -36.87 2.44 -8.64
N GLN A 83 -35.77 2.45 -9.39
CA GLN A 83 -34.90 1.28 -9.49
C GLN A 83 -34.15 1.01 -8.18
N TYR A 84 -33.97 2.02 -7.32
CA TYR A 84 -33.34 1.87 -6.02
C TYR A 84 -34.36 1.33 -5.00
N THR A 85 -34.16 0.09 -4.59
CA THR A 85 -34.84 -0.52 -3.42
C THR A 85 -33.90 -0.47 -2.21
N PRO A 86 -34.41 -0.67 -0.97
CA PRO A 86 -33.55 -0.74 0.20
C PRO A 86 -32.38 -1.73 0.06
N GLN A 87 -32.65 -2.89 -0.53
CA GLN A 87 -31.63 -3.90 -0.84
C GLN A 87 -30.55 -3.39 -1.79
N LYS A 88 -30.94 -2.80 -2.92
CA LYS A 88 -29.98 -2.29 -3.92
C LYS A 88 -29.15 -1.11 -3.39
N ILE A 89 -29.71 -0.31 -2.48
CA ILE A 89 -28.96 0.72 -1.78
C ILE A 89 -27.89 0.09 -0.90
N MET A 90 -28.20 -1.00 -0.19
CA MET A 90 -27.18 -1.74 0.55
C MET A 90 -26.12 -2.33 -0.39
N ASP A 91 -26.51 -2.92 -1.52
CA ASP A 91 -25.55 -3.49 -2.49
C ASP A 91 -24.52 -2.46 -2.97
N VAL A 92 -24.93 -1.21 -3.22
CA VAL A 92 -24.07 -0.17 -3.83
C VAL A 92 -23.44 0.77 -2.79
N TYR A 93 -24.10 1.00 -1.65
CA TYR A 93 -23.74 2.07 -0.71
C TYR A 93 -23.25 1.55 0.66
N TYR A 94 -23.23 0.24 0.90
CA TYR A 94 -22.81 -0.33 2.19
C TYR A 94 -21.38 0.08 2.59
N ASP A 95 -20.43 0.11 1.65
CA ASP A 95 -19.07 0.57 1.92
C ASP A 95 -19.01 2.02 2.40
N SER A 96 -19.88 2.88 1.88
CA SER A 96 -20.01 4.27 2.34
C SER A 96 -20.62 4.36 3.74
N ILE A 97 -21.54 3.45 4.09
CA ILE A 97 -22.06 3.33 5.46
C ILE A 97 -20.94 2.89 6.41
N LEU A 98 -20.15 1.88 6.04
CA LEU A 98 -19.00 1.43 6.83
C LEU A 98 -17.97 2.55 7.02
N PHE A 99 -17.64 3.29 5.96
CA PHE A 99 -16.71 4.42 6.01
C PHE A 99 -17.22 5.56 6.92
N GLU A 100 -18.52 5.80 6.95
CA GLU A 100 -19.14 6.75 7.88
C GLU A 100 -19.02 6.29 9.34
N LEU A 101 -19.28 5.01 9.60
CA LEU A 101 -19.15 4.43 10.93
C LEU A 101 -17.71 4.41 11.42
N GLU A 102 -16.73 4.11 10.56
CA GLU A 102 -15.32 4.10 10.94
C GLU A 102 -14.87 5.44 11.53
N LYS A 103 -15.34 6.55 10.94
CA LYS A 103 -15.00 7.92 11.35
C LYS A 103 -15.62 8.34 12.69
N TYR A 104 -16.84 7.88 13.00
CA TYR A 104 -17.60 8.38 14.15
C TYR A 104 -17.82 7.35 15.27
N TRP A 105 -17.95 6.07 14.92
CA TRP A 105 -18.39 4.98 15.78
C TRP A 105 -17.60 3.69 15.49
N THR A 106 -16.35 3.69 15.95
CA THR A 106 -15.38 2.63 15.65
C THR A 106 -15.81 1.25 16.14
N LEU A 107 -16.59 1.15 17.23
CA LEU A 107 -17.05 -0.15 17.76
C LEU A 107 -18.13 -0.75 16.87
N GLU A 108 -19.12 0.06 16.50
CA GLU A 108 -20.20 -0.28 15.57
C GLU A 108 -19.67 -0.64 14.18
N TYR A 109 -18.64 0.09 13.70
CA TYR A 109 -17.91 -0.26 12.49
C TYR A 109 -17.30 -1.66 12.56
N ASN A 110 -16.56 -1.97 13.63
CA ASN A 110 -15.91 -3.28 13.79
C ASN A 110 -16.92 -4.42 13.87
N LEU A 111 -18.10 -4.16 14.45
CA LEU A 111 -19.19 -5.11 14.53
C LEU A 111 -19.79 -5.39 13.15
N LEU A 112 -20.02 -4.36 12.34
CA LEU A 112 -20.60 -4.51 10.99
C LEU A 112 -19.61 -5.01 9.95
N LYS A 113 -18.33 -4.64 10.02
CA LYS A 113 -17.29 -5.06 9.06
C LYS A 113 -17.21 -6.58 8.89
N ASN A 114 -17.44 -7.33 9.97
CA ASN A 114 -17.40 -8.79 9.98
C ASN A 114 -18.80 -9.44 9.93
N SER A 115 -19.84 -8.61 9.78
CA SER A 115 -21.23 -9.08 9.72
C SER A 115 -21.64 -9.48 8.32
N LYS A 116 -22.78 -10.17 8.23
CA LYS A 116 -23.51 -10.34 6.97
C LYS A 116 -24.84 -9.64 7.07
N TRP A 117 -25.41 -9.29 5.94
CA TRP A 117 -26.75 -8.72 5.89
C TRP A 117 -27.54 -9.34 4.75
N THR A 118 -28.86 -9.39 4.92
CA THR A 118 -29.82 -9.90 3.94
C THR A 118 -31.12 -9.13 4.06
N PHE A 119 -31.88 -9.02 2.98
CA PHE A 119 -33.28 -8.60 3.03
C PHE A 119 -34.17 -9.83 2.93
N GLU A 120 -34.98 -10.09 3.96
CA GLU A 120 -35.95 -11.19 3.94
C GLU A 120 -37.28 -10.76 3.30
N LYS A 121 -37.58 -9.46 3.38
CA LYS A 121 -38.66 -8.75 2.69
C LYS A 121 -38.09 -7.45 2.13
N GLU A 122 -38.84 -6.79 1.25
CA GLU A 122 -38.40 -5.56 0.57
C GLU A 122 -37.92 -4.47 1.55
N ASP A 123 -38.58 -4.34 2.71
CA ASP A 123 -38.30 -3.33 3.72
C ASP A 123 -37.74 -3.91 5.05
N GLU A 124 -37.34 -5.19 5.08
CA GLU A 124 -36.85 -5.85 6.31
C GLU A 124 -35.36 -6.21 6.18
N LEU A 125 -34.49 -5.41 6.79
CA LEU A 125 -33.04 -5.60 6.83
C LEU A 125 -32.64 -6.52 7.99
N THR A 126 -32.21 -7.74 7.69
CA THR A 126 -31.63 -8.66 8.70
C THR A 126 -30.12 -8.52 8.74
N LEU A 127 -29.58 -8.10 9.89
CA LEU A 127 -28.15 -8.06 10.21
C LEU A 127 -27.75 -9.32 10.99
N ILE A 128 -26.79 -10.07 10.46
CA ILE A 128 -26.25 -11.29 11.06
C ILE A 128 -24.92 -10.94 11.73
N LEU A 129 -24.93 -10.85 13.06
CA LEU A 129 -23.81 -10.44 13.88
C LEU A 129 -23.19 -11.61 14.64
N GLU A 130 -21.92 -11.51 15.00
CA GLU A 130 -21.30 -12.46 15.94
C GLU A 130 -21.92 -12.32 17.33
N ASP A 131 -22.31 -13.45 17.93
CA ASP A 131 -22.86 -13.51 19.28
C ASP A 131 -21.80 -13.09 20.32
N SER A 132 -21.87 -11.83 20.73
CA SER A 132 -20.92 -11.19 21.63
C SER A 132 -21.61 -10.14 22.50
N PHE A 133 -21.05 -9.87 23.67
CA PHE A 133 -21.58 -8.83 24.57
C PHE A 133 -21.70 -7.46 23.88
N LEU A 134 -20.73 -7.11 23.04
CA LEU A 134 -20.77 -5.88 22.26
C LEU A 134 -21.95 -5.86 21.28
N ALA A 135 -22.22 -6.98 20.60
CA ALA A 135 -23.33 -7.08 19.67
C ALA A 135 -24.67 -6.81 20.37
N HIS A 136 -24.93 -7.43 21.53
CA HIS A 136 -26.13 -7.18 22.34
C HIS A 136 -26.19 -5.80 23.00
N THR A 137 -25.05 -5.09 23.10
CA THR A 137 -25.01 -3.74 23.69
C THR A 137 -25.32 -2.67 22.65
N TYR A 138 -24.84 -2.84 21.42
CA TYR A 138 -24.91 -1.84 20.35
C TYR A 138 -25.98 -2.14 19.28
N ASP A 139 -26.69 -3.26 19.38
CA ASP A 139 -27.77 -3.62 18.44
C ASP A 139 -28.84 -2.54 18.33
N ARG A 140 -29.30 -1.97 19.44
CA ARG A 140 -30.28 -0.89 19.44
C ARG A 140 -29.75 0.37 18.76
N THR A 141 -28.50 0.73 19.01
CA THR A 141 -27.88 1.92 18.40
C THR A 141 -27.72 1.75 16.90
N LEU A 142 -27.29 0.57 16.45
CA LEU A 142 -27.19 0.25 15.03
C LEU A 142 -28.55 0.24 14.33
N ARG A 143 -29.59 -0.30 15.00
CA ARG A 143 -30.96 -0.29 14.49
C ARG A 143 -31.43 1.14 14.25
N GLU A 144 -31.34 1.97 15.28
CA GLU A 144 -31.74 3.37 15.18
C GLU A 144 -30.93 4.12 14.11
N TYR A 145 -29.66 3.75 13.89
CA TYR A 145 -28.83 4.34 12.84
C TYR A 145 -29.34 3.97 11.44
N PHE A 146 -29.56 2.69 11.16
CA PHE A 146 -30.05 2.22 9.86
C PHE A 146 -31.44 2.78 9.57
N GLU A 147 -32.39 2.71 10.52
CA GLU A 147 -33.73 3.29 10.40
C GLU A 147 -33.66 4.79 10.08
N LYS A 148 -32.80 5.55 10.78
CA LYS A 148 -32.61 6.99 10.53
C LYS A 148 -31.94 7.29 9.19
N ILE A 149 -30.96 6.50 8.77
CA ILE A 149 -30.30 6.71 7.47
C ILE A 149 -31.27 6.42 6.35
N PHE A 150 -31.94 5.27 6.37
CA PHE A 150 -32.89 4.90 5.32
C PHE A 150 -34.01 5.92 5.20
N LEU A 151 -34.57 6.37 6.32
CA LEU A 151 -35.63 7.37 6.30
C LEU A 151 -35.14 8.76 5.87
N ASN A 152 -34.11 9.30 6.52
CA ASN A 152 -33.72 10.70 6.32
C ASN A 152 -32.91 10.92 5.04
N ARG A 153 -32.05 9.97 4.67
CA ARG A 153 -31.12 10.07 3.54
C ARG A 153 -31.73 9.51 2.27
N PHE A 154 -32.38 8.34 2.35
CA PHE A 154 -32.88 7.63 1.16
C PHE A 154 -34.41 7.71 0.98
N GLY A 155 -35.15 8.07 2.03
CA GLY A 155 -36.62 8.18 1.98
C GLY A 155 -37.37 6.85 2.14
N PHE A 156 -36.73 5.81 2.67
CA PHE A 156 -37.34 4.51 2.91
C PHE A 156 -37.58 4.27 4.40
N GLU A 157 -38.75 3.72 4.74
CA GLU A 157 -39.00 3.15 6.06
C GLU A 157 -38.61 1.68 6.01
N ILE A 158 -37.70 1.26 6.89
CA ILE A 158 -37.26 -0.14 6.98
C ILE A 158 -37.35 -0.64 8.41
N ASP A 159 -37.59 -1.93 8.55
CA ASP A 159 -37.45 -2.68 9.80
C ASP A 159 -36.08 -3.35 9.83
N VAL A 160 -35.33 -3.15 10.92
CA VAL A 160 -34.04 -3.83 11.11
C VAL A 160 -34.23 -5.04 12.02
N VAL A 161 -33.67 -6.20 11.72
CA VAL A 161 -33.76 -7.41 12.56
C VAL A 161 -32.35 -7.95 12.79
N TYR A 162 -32.10 -8.50 13.98
CA TYR A 162 -30.80 -9.09 14.31
C TYR A 162 -30.90 -10.61 14.40
N ARG A 163 -29.88 -11.27 13.85
CA ARG A 163 -29.59 -12.68 14.10
C ARG A 163 -28.17 -12.79 14.63
N TYR A 164 -27.99 -13.60 15.66
CA TYR A 164 -26.69 -13.82 16.28
C TYR A 164 -26.15 -15.20 15.89
N GLU A 165 -24.93 -15.23 15.36
CA GLU A 165 -24.23 -16.47 15.02
C GLU A 165 -23.02 -16.69 15.93
N LYS A 166 -22.81 -17.94 16.36
CA LYS A 166 -21.61 -18.28 17.12
C LYS A 166 -20.38 -18.12 16.25
N LYS A 167 -19.40 -17.38 16.77
CA LYS A 167 -18.11 -17.14 16.14
C LYS A 167 -17.45 -18.47 15.73
N LYS A 168 -17.04 -18.57 14.46
CA LYS A 168 -16.09 -19.60 14.02
C LYS A 168 -14.70 -19.12 14.44
N GLU A 169 -13.98 -19.90 15.25
CA GLU A 169 -12.58 -19.60 15.57
C GLU A 169 -11.78 -19.41 14.27
N THR A 170 -11.21 -18.23 14.09
CA THR A 170 -10.32 -17.95 12.96
C THR A 170 -8.88 -18.26 13.35
N ASN A 171 -8.07 -18.71 12.39
CA ASN A 171 -6.64 -18.98 12.63
C ASN A 171 -5.89 -17.75 13.16
N PHE A 172 -6.34 -16.54 12.81
CA PHE A 172 -5.74 -15.27 13.22
C PHE A 172 -5.78 -15.02 14.74
N GLU A 173 -6.86 -15.43 15.41
CA GLU A 173 -6.99 -15.22 16.87
C GLU A 173 -6.09 -16.17 17.66
N LYS A 174 -5.95 -17.40 17.18
CA LYS A 174 -4.96 -18.36 17.71
C LYS A 174 -3.54 -17.83 17.56
N GLU A 175 -3.23 -17.14 16.46
CA GLU A 175 -1.91 -16.52 16.24
C GLU A 175 -1.67 -15.32 17.17
N ASN A 176 -2.68 -14.49 17.39
CA ASN A 176 -2.55 -13.30 18.24
C ASN A 176 -2.38 -13.65 19.73
N GLU A 177 -3.14 -14.63 20.24
CA GLU A 177 -2.98 -15.12 21.62
C GLU A 177 -1.59 -15.70 21.87
N LEU A 178 -1.06 -16.48 20.92
CA LEU A 178 0.29 -17.04 20.99
C LEU A 178 1.38 -15.96 20.88
N MET A 179 1.17 -14.93 20.06
CA MET A 179 2.06 -13.76 19.99
C MET A 179 2.10 -12.99 21.31
N ILE A 180 0.94 -12.75 21.93
CA ILE A 180 0.86 -12.09 23.24
C ILE A 180 1.55 -12.95 24.30
N ALA A 181 1.29 -14.27 24.32
CA ALA A 181 1.93 -15.19 25.25
C ALA A 181 3.47 -15.21 25.10
N ARG A 182 3.98 -15.27 23.87
CA ARG A 182 5.42 -15.19 23.59
C ARG A 182 6.01 -13.83 23.95
N ARG A 183 5.30 -12.73 23.71
CA ARG A 183 5.78 -11.38 24.08
C ARG A 183 5.87 -11.21 25.58
N VAL A 184 4.91 -11.76 26.32
CA VAL A 184 4.96 -11.83 27.79
C VAL A 184 6.16 -12.65 28.23
N GLN A 185 6.44 -13.78 27.58
CA GLN A 185 7.61 -14.62 27.86
C GLN A 185 8.93 -13.90 27.57
N GLU A 186 9.07 -13.22 26.43
CA GLU A 186 10.26 -12.41 26.10
C GLU A 186 10.48 -11.27 27.10
N ILE A 187 9.41 -10.62 27.55
CA ILE A 187 9.49 -9.59 28.60
C ILE A 187 9.95 -10.22 29.92
N GLN A 188 9.41 -11.38 30.29
CA GLN A 188 9.83 -12.11 31.48
C GLN A 188 11.31 -12.50 31.41
N GLU A 189 11.79 -13.02 30.29
CA GLU A 189 13.19 -13.38 30.06
C GLU A 189 14.12 -12.16 30.12
N LYS A 190 13.73 -11.03 29.50
CA LYS A 190 14.50 -9.77 29.60
C LYS A 190 14.55 -9.23 31.03
N VAL A 191 13.45 -9.33 31.78
CA VAL A 191 13.40 -8.93 33.20
C VAL A 191 14.25 -9.86 34.06
N LEU A 192 14.26 -11.16 33.78
CA LEU A 192 15.12 -12.14 34.44
C LEU A 192 16.61 -11.90 34.14
N ALA A 193 16.96 -11.63 32.88
CA ALA A 193 18.32 -11.31 32.47
C ALA A 193 18.83 -9.98 33.07
N ALA A 194 17.96 -8.97 33.17
CA ALA A 194 18.27 -7.72 33.87
C ALA A 194 18.45 -7.94 35.38
N LYS A 195 17.67 -8.84 35.99
CA LYS A 195 17.82 -9.23 37.40
C LYS A 195 19.09 -10.02 37.66
N SER A 196 19.48 -10.95 36.78
CA SER A 196 20.76 -11.69 36.92
C SER A 196 21.96 -10.78 36.73
N ALA A 197 21.90 -9.82 35.79
CA ALA A 197 22.95 -8.80 35.63
C ALA A 197 23.07 -7.87 36.86
N SER A 198 21.98 -7.63 37.59
CA SER A 198 22.02 -6.89 38.87
C SER A 198 22.42 -7.74 40.08
N ALA A 199 22.35 -9.07 39.99
CA ALA A 199 22.73 -9.98 41.06
C ALA A 199 24.25 -10.22 41.11
N ASP A 200 24.94 -10.14 39.98
CA ASP A 200 26.41 -10.27 39.90
C ASP A 200 27.18 -9.03 40.43
N VAL A 201 26.48 -7.99 40.91
CA VAL A 201 27.08 -6.77 41.50
C VAL A 201 26.88 -6.69 43.02
N HIS A 202 26.18 -7.65 43.63
CA HIS A 202 25.94 -7.66 45.08
C HIS A 202 26.42 -8.94 45.75
N ASP A 203 27.75 -9.12 45.79
CA ASP A 203 28.37 -9.80 46.92
C ASP A 203 29.60 -9.03 47.38
N GLY A 204 29.36 -8.06 48.26
CA GLY A 204 30.38 -7.19 48.82
C GLY A 204 29.82 -5.92 49.45
N ALA A 205 30.02 -5.80 50.76
CA ALA A 205 29.76 -4.64 51.63
C ALA A 205 28.36 -4.52 52.27
N THR A 206 28.36 -4.95 53.53
CA THR A 206 27.41 -4.69 54.60
C THR A 206 27.11 -3.21 54.83
N GLY A 207 25.82 -2.90 55.00
CA GLY A 207 25.31 -2.03 56.07
C GLY A 207 25.47 -0.52 55.93
N ALA A 208 24.43 0.17 55.45
CA ALA A 208 23.98 1.44 56.00
C ALA A 208 22.58 1.80 55.49
N SER A 209 21.68 2.07 56.42
CA SER A 209 20.29 2.45 56.23
C SER A 209 20.15 3.89 55.70
N ILE A 210 19.47 4.06 54.56
CA ILE A 210 19.13 5.39 54.04
C ILE A 210 17.65 5.70 54.35
N LYS A 211 17.45 6.64 55.29
CA LYS A 211 16.18 7.34 55.51
C LYS A 211 15.96 8.34 54.37
N LYS A 212 14.81 8.23 53.70
CA LYS A 212 14.22 9.29 52.85
C LYS A 212 13.91 10.54 53.68
N LYS A 213 14.18 11.73 53.13
CA LYS A 213 13.31 12.92 53.19
C LYS A 213 13.71 13.94 52.09
N PRO A 214 12.78 14.84 51.69
CA PRO A 214 12.64 15.32 50.31
C PRO A 214 13.22 16.74 50.08
N ALA A 215 13.26 17.09 48.80
CA ALA A 215 13.61 18.40 48.25
C ALA A 215 12.74 19.55 48.79
N GLY A 216 13.37 20.73 48.89
CA GLY A 216 12.73 22.02 49.14
C GLY A 216 13.67 23.16 48.77
N ASP A 217 13.17 24.06 47.92
CA ASP A 217 13.81 25.21 47.28
C ASP A 217 14.35 26.30 48.23
N GLY A 218 15.25 27.15 47.70
CA GLY A 218 15.25 28.59 48.07
C GLY A 218 16.59 29.33 48.19
N ALA A 219 16.97 30.03 47.11
CA ALA A 219 17.52 31.40 47.03
C ALA A 219 18.89 31.83 47.67
N ALA A 220 19.79 32.27 46.76
CA ALA A 220 20.59 33.51 46.71
C ALA A 220 21.48 33.97 47.90
N ALA A 221 22.81 34.10 47.67
CA ALA A 221 23.54 35.38 47.49
C ALA A 221 25.06 35.33 47.80
N LYS A 222 25.85 35.82 46.82
CA LYS A 222 27.07 36.67 46.86
C LYS A 222 28.29 36.40 47.78
N GLN A 223 29.43 36.35 47.07
CA GLN A 223 30.70 37.11 47.24
C GLN A 223 31.79 36.72 48.26
N ASN A 224 32.98 36.55 47.65
CA ASN A 224 34.32 37.03 48.04
C ASN A 224 35.25 36.19 48.94
N ALA A 225 36.34 35.76 48.28
CA ALA A 225 37.76 35.97 48.62
C ALA A 225 38.35 35.39 49.92
N GLU A 226 39.14 34.31 49.73
CA GLU A 226 40.49 33.98 50.27
C GLU A 226 41.08 34.77 51.46
N PRO A 227 41.84 34.11 52.39
CA PRO A 227 43.17 33.59 52.01
C PRO A 227 43.72 32.34 52.73
N VAL A 228 44.75 31.81 52.08
CA VAL A 228 45.69 30.74 52.44
C VAL A 228 46.60 31.13 53.63
N LYS A 229 46.90 30.15 54.50
CA LYS A 229 48.17 29.87 55.25
C LYS A 229 47.89 28.67 56.18
N GLU A 230 48.75 27.69 56.45
CA GLU A 230 50.21 27.64 56.44
C GLU A 230 50.63 26.15 56.61
N ILE A 231 51.53 25.63 55.77
CA ILE A 231 52.38 24.47 56.13
C ILE A 231 53.82 24.81 55.71
N LYS A 232 54.69 24.93 56.70
CA LYS A 232 56.17 24.90 56.64
C LYS A 232 56.60 23.86 57.69
N LYS A 233 57.66 23.07 57.59
CA LYS A 233 58.76 22.87 56.63
C LYS A 233 59.47 21.58 57.09
N ALA A 234 60.04 20.79 56.18
CA ALA A 234 61.30 20.08 56.42
C ALA A 234 61.98 19.72 55.08
N GLU A 235 63.15 20.34 54.87
CA GLU A 235 64.23 20.06 53.89
C GLU A 235 65.04 18.82 54.36
N GLU A 236 65.84 18.03 53.62
CA GLU A 236 66.25 17.93 52.20
C GLU A 236 67.05 16.62 51.92
N SER A 237 66.98 16.13 50.66
CA SER A 237 68.02 15.44 49.83
C SER A 237 68.39 13.94 49.93
N PRO A 238 68.89 13.26 48.84
CA PRO A 238 68.95 13.63 47.40
C PRO A 238 68.38 12.57 46.41
N LYS A 239 68.20 12.97 45.14
CA LYS A 239 67.72 12.16 43.99
C LYS A 239 68.62 10.97 43.62
N PRO A 240 68.06 9.92 42.98
CA PRO A 240 68.68 9.39 41.77
C PRO A 240 67.76 9.38 40.54
N ARG A 241 68.38 9.05 39.42
CA ARG A 241 68.06 9.37 38.03
C ARG A 241 66.88 8.56 37.45
N TYR A 242 66.35 9.14 36.36
CA TYR A 242 65.43 8.57 35.37
C TYR A 242 65.58 7.05 35.13
N SER A 243 64.45 6.35 35.12
CA SER A 243 64.22 5.19 34.25
C SER A 243 62.91 5.41 33.50
N GLN A 244 63.00 5.31 32.17
CA GLN A 244 61.87 5.13 31.28
C GLN A 244 61.10 3.88 31.70
N ASP A 245 59.80 4.01 31.95
CA ASP A 245 58.79 2.98 31.71
C ASP A 245 57.41 3.54 32.10
N ARG A 246 56.74 4.16 31.13
CA ARG A 246 55.29 4.39 31.21
C ARG A 246 54.60 3.42 30.27
N TYR A 247 54.60 2.14 30.66
CA TYR A 247 53.54 1.23 30.23
C TYR A 247 52.27 1.68 30.95
N GLN A 248 51.30 2.19 30.19
CA GLN A 248 49.99 2.57 30.70
C GLN A 248 49.34 1.34 31.34
N LYS A 249 48.90 1.46 32.60
CA LYS A 249 48.07 0.47 33.29
C LYS A 249 46.88 0.11 32.41
N ARG A 250 46.66 -1.19 32.16
CA ARG A 250 45.39 -1.68 31.62
C ARG A 250 44.25 -1.17 32.52
N PRO A 251 43.21 -0.51 31.98
CA PRO A 251 42.05 -0.13 32.77
C PRO A 251 41.37 -1.37 33.37
N ASN A 252 40.73 -1.22 34.53
CA ASN A 252 40.05 -2.31 35.26
C ASN A 252 38.81 -2.89 34.52
N ASN A 253 38.49 -2.40 33.32
CA ASN A 253 37.30 -2.78 32.56
C ASN A 253 37.68 -3.70 31.37
N PRO A 254 37.18 -4.95 31.32
CA PRO A 254 37.50 -5.93 30.28
C PRO A 254 36.94 -5.59 28.88
N ASP A 255 36.08 -4.58 28.77
CA ASP A 255 35.47 -4.13 27.52
C ASP A 255 36.29 -3.06 26.78
N VAL A 256 37.31 -2.49 27.43
CA VAL A 256 38.21 -1.49 26.81
C VAL A 256 39.28 -2.21 26.02
N LEU A 257 39.28 -1.99 24.70
CA LEU A 257 40.23 -2.58 23.76
C LEU A 257 41.46 -1.70 23.56
N PHE A 258 41.28 -0.37 23.62
CA PHE A 258 42.37 0.60 23.43
C PHE A 258 42.07 1.92 24.14
N GLY A 259 43.10 2.61 24.63
CA GLY A 259 43.00 3.99 25.14
C GLY A 259 42.29 4.12 26.49
N ARG A 260 41.61 5.25 26.69
CA ARG A 260 40.87 5.57 27.93
C ARG A 260 39.48 4.94 27.91
N ASP A 261 38.96 4.58 29.07
CA ASP A 261 37.57 4.13 29.21
C ASP A 261 36.60 5.30 29.01
N PHE A 262 35.43 5.02 28.44
CA PHE A 262 34.36 5.99 28.14
C PHE A 262 33.02 5.26 27.97
N ASP A 263 31.90 5.86 28.41
CA ASP A 263 30.57 5.22 28.35
C ASP A 263 29.47 6.08 27.70
N GLU A 264 29.84 7.16 27.02
CA GLU A 264 28.90 8.09 26.35
C GLU A 264 28.10 7.40 25.24
N GLU A 265 26.83 7.80 25.03
CA GLU A 265 26.00 7.23 23.97
C GLU A 265 26.56 7.57 22.56
N PRO A 266 26.60 6.60 21.63
CA PRO A 266 27.09 6.85 20.29
C PRO A 266 26.11 7.72 19.48
N ILE A 267 26.65 8.66 18.71
CA ILE A 267 25.88 9.41 17.71
C ILE A 267 25.86 8.67 16.37
N HIS A 268 24.83 8.89 15.57
CA HIS A 268 24.74 8.34 14.22
C HIS A 268 25.78 8.97 13.29
N ILE A 269 26.43 8.17 12.46
CA ILE A 269 27.52 8.65 11.59
C ILE A 269 26.99 9.70 10.60
N SER A 270 25.77 9.54 10.11
CA SER A 270 25.07 10.51 9.24
C SER A 270 24.88 11.91 9.86
N GLN A 271 24.97 12.05 11.18
CA GLN A 271 24.89 13.35 11.87
C GLN A 271 26.22 14.11 11.86
N ILE A 272 27.32 13.45 11.49
CA ILE A 272 28.66 14.01 11.47
C ILE A 272 28.92 14.68 10.12
N GLN A 273 28.44 15.92 9.98
CA GLN A 273 28.51 16.66 8.70
C GLN A 273 29.70 17.64 8.60
N SER A 274 30.41 17.88 9.70
CA SER A 274 31.53 18.83 9.78
C SER A 274 32.52 18.41 10.86
N GLU A 275 33.62 19.16 11.01
CA GLU A 275 34.55 18.99 12.13
C GLU A 275 33.83 19.27 13.45
N MET A 276 33.33 18.21 14.06
CA MET A 276 32.87 18.19 15.42
C MET A 276 34.08 17.91 16.33
N GLY A 277 33.98 18.24 17.61
CA GLY A 277 35.04 17.96 18.57
C GLY A 277 35.23 16.45 18.81
N GLU A 278 35.26 16.05 20.07
CA GLU A 278 35.27 14.63 20.41
C GLU A 278 33.87 14.02 20.18
N VAL A 279 33.79 12.95 19.40
CA VAL A 279 32.56 12.21 19.11
C VAL A 279 32.72 10.75 19.49
N VAL A 280 31.59 10.12 19.79
CA VAL A 280 31.51 8.67 20.03
C VAL A 280 30.65 8.04 18.95
N ILE A 281 31.21 7.07 18.22
CA ILE A 281 30.48 6.29 17.22
C ILE A 281 30.50 4.81 17.58
N ALA A 282 29.49 4.06 17.13
CA ALA A 282 29.45 2.62 17.24
C ALA A 282 29.08 2.02 15.88
N GLY A 283 29.87 1.06 15.40
CA GLY A 283 29.62 0.49 14.07
C GLY A 283 30.47 -0.74 13.76
N MET A 284 30.19 -1.31 12.60
CA MET A 284 30.87 -2.47 12.06
C MET A 284 32.05 -2.03 11.18
N ILE A 285 33.20 -2.67 11.38
CA ILE A 285 34.37 -2.47 10.52
C ILE A 285 34.12 -3.12 9.15
N ARG A 286 34.17 -2.33 8.08
CA ARG A 286 33.93 -2.77 6.69
C ARG A 286 35.20 -3.16 5.96
N ARG A 287 36.26 -2.38 6.18
CA ARG A 287 37.56 -2.51 5.51
C ARG A 287 38.64 -2.09 6.48
N VAL A 288 39.80 -2.73 6.41
CA VAL A 288 41.00 -2.37 7.16
C VAL A 288 42.17 -2.29 6.18
N GLU A 289 42.93 -1.21 6.24
CA GLU A 289 44.14 -0.97 5.45
C GLU A 289 45.29 -0.55 6.36
N LEU A 290 46.45 -1.19 6.17
CA LEU A 290 47.65 -0.95 6.95
C LEU A 290 48.71 -0.31 6.04
N ARG A 291 49.25 0.83 6.46
CA ARG A 291 50.31 1.51 5.71
C ARG A 291 51.47 1.86 6.65
N GLU A 292 52.61 1.23 6.43
CA GLU A 292 53.83 1.49 7.21
C GLU A 292 54.43 2.85 6.83
N ILE A 293 54.87 3.62 7.83
CA ILE A 293 55.53 4.91 7.66
C ILE A 293 56.94 4.88 8.26
N ARG A 294 57.80 5.77 7.76
CA ARG A 294 59.15 5.96 8.31
C ARG A 294 59.03 6.34 9.79
N ASN A 295 59.89 5.78 10.65
CA ASN A 295 59.95 5.92 12.12
C ASN A 295 59.18 4.86 12.95
N GLU A 296 59.20 3.58 12.55
CA GLU A 296 58.66 2.44 13.35
C GLU A 296 57.17 2.58 13.74
N LYS A 297 56.41 3.28 12.90
CA LYS A 297 54.98 3.48 13.07
C LYS A 297 54.23 2.97 11.85
N THR A 298 53.01 2.52 12.07
CA THR A 298 52.07 2.12 11.04
C THR A 298 50.78 2.90 11.19
N ILE A 299 50.25 3.37 10.07
CA ILE A 299 48.91 3.95 10.00
C ILE A 299 47.92 2.82 9.77
N ILE A 300 46.97 2.68 10.68
CA ILE A 300 45.82 1.79 10.57
C ILE A 300 44.64 2.64 10.12
N MET A 301 44.13 2.38 8.92
CA MET A 301 42.96 3.04 8.36
C MET A 301 41.85 2.01 8.27
N PHE A 302 40.68 2.29 8.85
CA PHE A 302 39.58 1.35 8.79
C PHE A 302 38.24 2.08 8.72
N ASP A 303 37.35 1.52 7.90
CA ASP A 303 36.05 2.12 7.62
C ASP A 303 35.01 1.54 8.56
N VAL A 304 34.27 2.40 9.26
CA VAL A 304 33.26 2.01 10.23
C VAL A 304 31.90 2.47 9.73
N THR A 305 30.93 1.56 9.68
CA THR A 305 29.55 1.87 9.31
C THR A 305 28.58 1.53 10.44
N ASP A 306 27.64 2.42 10.71
CA ASP A 306 26.48 2.16 11.56
C ASP A 306 25.23 1.81 10.73
N PHE A 307 25.41 1.58 9.42
CA PHE A 307 24.38 1.38 8.39
C PHE A 307 23.52 2.62 8.09
N THR A 308 23.77 3.75 8.74
CA THR A 308 23.25 5.06 8.30
C THR A 308 24.25 5.75 7.38
N ASP A 309 25.54 5.67 7.70
CA ASP A 309 26.63 6.17 6.86
C ASP A 309 27.94 5.39 7.15
N THR A 310 29.05 5.75 6.51
CA THR A 310 30.39 5.18 6.73
C THR A 310 31.42 6.28 6.91
N ILE A 311 32.30 6.14 7.91
CA ILE A 311 33.41 7.06 8.15
C ILE A 311 34.73 6.31 8.34
N THR A 312 35.81 6.87 7.79
CA THR A 312 37.15 6.30 7.95
C THR A 312 37.79 6.76 9.26
N VAL A 313 38.34 5.81 9.99
CA VAL A 313 39.11 6.03 11.22
C VAL A 313 40.59 5.79 10.93
N LYS A 314 41.42 6.79 11.24
CA LYS A 314 42.88 6.73 11.06
C LYS A 314 43.56 6.75 12.41
N MET A 315 44.42 5.76 12.65
CA MET A 315 45.15 5.63 13.91
C MET A 315 46.62 5.37 13.63
N PHE A 316 47.49 6.12 14.33
CA PHE A 316 48.94 5.93 14.26
C PHE A 316 49.38 5.05 15.42
N ALA A 317 49.82 3.83 15.12
CA ALA A 317 50.32 2.87 16.10
C ALA A 317 51.83 2.67 15.94
N LYS A 318 52.54 2.38 17.04
CA LYS A 318 53.90 1.85 16.96
C LYS A 318 53.85 0.40 16.47
N ASN A 319 54.87 -0.04 15.74
CA ASN A 319 54.91 -1.41 15.20
C ASN A 319 54.80 -2.50 16.30
N GLU A 320 55.27 -2.23 17.51
CA GLU A 320 55.12 -3.12 18.68
C GLU A 320 53.66 -3.36 19.12
N GLN A 321 52.78 -2.38 18.92
CA GLN A 321 51.36 -2.43 19.32
C GLN A 321 50.46 -3.03 18.25
N LEU A 322 51.01 -3.23 17.05
CA LEU A 322 50.26 -3.64 15.85
C LEU A 322 49.56 -4.99 16.04
N PRO A 323 50.21 -6.05 16.60
CA PRO A 323 49.54 -7.34 16.81
C PRO A 323 48.31 -7.26 17.72
N GLU A 324 48.38 -6.44 18.78
CA GLU A 324 47.27 -6.25 19.72
C GLU A 324 46.10 -5.52 19.05
N LEU A 325 46.37 -4.44 18.30
CA LEU A 325 45.35 -3.66 17.60
C LEU A 325 44.66 -4.45 16.48
N THR A 326 45.42 -5.22 15.70
CA THR A 326 44.85 -6.05 14.62
C THR A 326 44.03 -7.24 15.13
N SER A 327 44.11 -7.58 16.42
CA SER A 327 43.30 -8.66 16.98
C SER A 327 41.80 -8.30 17.08
N PHE A 328 41.48 -7.01 17.14
CA PHE A 328 40.10 -6.52 17.24
C PHE A 328 39.72 -5.51 16.14
N ILE A 329 40.68 -4.91 15.44
CA ILE A 329 40.43 -4.14 14.21
C ILE A 329 40.42 -5.11 13.03
N THR A 330 39.35 -5.90 12.93
CA THR A 330 39.14 -6.89 11.87
C THR A 330 37.79 -6.68 11.22
N GLU A 331 37.68 -6.99 9.92
CA GLU A 331 36.42 -6.89 9.19
C GLU A 331 35.28 -7.62 9.91
N LYS A 332 34.08 -7.04 9.86
CA LYS A 332 32.84 -7.51 10.51
C LYS A 332 32.82 -7.43 12.03
N ASN A 333 33.90 -7.00 12.69
CA ASN A 333 33.87 -6.76 14.13
C ASN A 333 33.11 -5.46 14.45
N PHE A 334 32.38 -5.46 15.57
CA PHE A 334 31.62 -4.31 16.07
C PHE A 334 32.40 -3.63 17.19
N ILE A 335 32.67 -2.34 17.02
CA ILE A 335 33.43 -1.55 17.98
C ILE A 335 32.77 -0.20 18.24
N LYS A 336 33.00 0.31 19.44
CA LYS A 336 32.63 1.67 19.85
C LYS A 336 33.91 2.49 19.94
N ILE A 337 33.94 3.65 19.31
CA ILE A 337 35.14 4.46 19.14
C ILE A 337 34.86 5.86 19.64
N LYS A 338 35.74 6.38 20.49
CA LYS A 338 35.79 7.79 20.85
C LYS A 338 36.97 8.45 20.16
N GLY A 339 36.71 9.51 19.40
CA GLY A 339 37.78 10.27 18.77
C GLY A 339 37.33 11.60 18.21
N VAL A 340 38.30 12.36 17.68
CA VAL A 340 38.04 13.70 17.11
C VAL A 340 37.84 13.61 15.61
N THR A 341 36.77 14.23 15.11
CA THR A 341 36.54 14.37 13.67
C THR A 341 37.36 15.52 13.10
N MET A 342 38.13 15.24 12.06
CA MET A 342 38.96 16.22 11.35
C MET A 342 38.84 16.00 9.86
N LEU A 343 38.82 17.10 9.09
CA LEU A 343 38.91 17.04 7.64
C LEU A 343 40.34 16.67 7.25
N ASP A 344 40.51 15.52 6.61
CA ASP A 344 41.81 15.14 6.08
C ASP A 344 42.13 16.00 4.85
N LYS A 345 43.25 16.72 4.89
CA LYS A 345 43.65 17.64 3.81
C LYS A 345 44.11 16.91 2.54
N TYR A 346 44.45 15.63 2.64
CA TYR A 346 44.92 14.81 1.52
C TYR A 346 43.75 14.09 0.84
N ASP A 347 42.84 13.49 1.62
CA ASP A 347 41.68 12.77 1.08
C ASP A 347 40.47 13.68 0.83
N HIS A 348 40.49 14.91 1.37
CA HIS A 348 39.36 15.85 1.35
C HIS A 348 38.06 15.30 1.96
N GLU A 349 38.19 14.31 2.84
CA GLU A 349 37.09 13.64 3.52
C GLU A 349 37.17 13.83 5.05
N LEU A 350 36.01 13.81 5.69
CA LEU A 350 35.93 13.86 7.15
C LEU A 350 36.33 12.50 7.72
N SER A 351 37.31 12.48 8.62
CA SER A 351 37.83 11.25 9.22
C SER A 351 38.00 11.38 10.73
N ILE A 352 38.05 10.26 11.43
CA ILE A 352 38.40 10.24 12.86
C ILE A 352 39.90 10.00 12.98
N SER A 353 40.67 11.03 13.33
CA SER A 353 42.14 10.99 13.31
C SER A 353 42.79 10.84 14.69
N SER A 354 42.09 11.25 15.76
CA SER A 354 42.59 11.19 17.14
C SER A 354 41.70 10.29 17.98
N VAL A 355 41.94 8.97 17.93
CA VAL A 355 41.19 7.98 18.70
C VAL A 355 41.63 8.00 20.16
N THR A 356 40.75 8.45 21.05
CA THR A 356 40.97 8.52 22.51
C THR A 356 40.71 7.16 23.19
N GLY A 357 39.80 6.36 22.63
CA GLY A 357 39.49 5.03 23.15
C GLY A 357 38.68 4.16 22.19
N ILE A 358 38.81 2.85 22.33
CA ILE A 358 38.02 1.83 21.62
C ILE A 358 37.47 0.83 22.65
N ARG A 359 36.17 0.55 22.58
CA ARG A 359 35.48 -0.47 23.38
C ARG A 359 34.84 -1.53 22.50
N LYS A 360 34.63 -2.72 23.07
CA LYS A 360 33.75 -3.73 22.47
C LYS A 360 32.34 -3.16 22.31
N SER A 361 31.69 -3.47 21.20
CA SER A 361 30.28 -3.14 20.97
C SER A 361 29.53 -4.41 20.57
N SER A 362 28.25 -4.48 20.94
CA SER A 362 27.35 -5.52 20.46
C SER A 362 26.91 -5.22 19.02
N ASP A 363 26.40 -6.24 18.32
CA ASP A 363 25.80 -6.06 16.98
C ASP A 363 24.62 -5.08 17.11
N THR A 364 24.81 -3.85 16.63
CA THR A 364 23.79 -2.78 16.70
C THR A 364 22.70 -2.93 15.63
N ARG A 365 22.81 -3.92 14.73
CA ARG A 365 21.79 -4.16 13.71
C ARG A 365 20.52 -4.71 14.35
N VAL A 366 19.42 -4.01 14.16
CA VAL A 366 18.08 -4.57 14.39
C VAL A 366 17.77 -5.53 13.25
N ARG A 367 17.92 -6.84 13.50
CA ARG A 367 17.49 -7.84 12.53
C ARG A 367 15.98 -7.98 12.59
N ARG A 368 15.31 -7.87 11.44
CA ARG A 368 13.89 -8.20 11.33
C ARG A 368 13.73 -9.70 11.60
N MET A 369 12.85 -10.03 12.53
CA MET A 369 12.48 -11.40 12.88
C MET A 369 11.04 -11.68 12.43
N ASP A 370 10.79 -12.89 11.96
CA ASP A 370 9.44 -13.38 11.65
C ASP A 370 8.90 -14.13 12.88
N HIS A 371 7.91 -13.53 13.54
CA HIS A 371 7.27 -14.08 14.74
C HIS A 371 5.96 -14.81 14.45
N ALA A 372 5.52 -14.91 13.18
CA ALA A 372 4.26 -15.57 12.83
C ALA A 372 4.30 -17.06 13.19
N LEU A 373 3.14 -17.62 13.57
CA LEU A 373 2.99 -19.05 13.83
C LEU A 373 3.05 -19.82 12.51
N THR A 374 2.24 -19.37 11.56
CA THR A 374 2.24 -19.88 10.19
C THR A 374 3.25 -19.10 9.37
N LYS A 375 4.27 -19.79 8.86
CA LYS A 375 5.35 -19.14 8.12
C LYS A 375 4.92 -18.83 6.69
N ARG A 376 5.15 -17.58 6.27
CA ARG A 376 4.97 -17.13 4.88
C ARG A 376 5.87 -17.94 3.95
N VAL A 377 5.43 -18.13 2.72
CA VAL A 377 6.29 -18.51 1.59
C VAL A 377 6.32 -17.32 0.63
N GLU A 378 7.51 -16.86 0.27
CA GLU A 378 7.66 -15.85 -0.77
C GLU A 378 7.48 -16.51 -2.15
N LEU A 379 6.60 -15.95 -2.97
CA LEU A 379 6.24 -16.49 -4.28
C LEU A 379 6.70 -15.61 -5.45
N HIS A 380 7.16 -14.40 -5.16
CA HIS A 380 7.70 -13.48 -6.17
C HIS A 380 8.95 -12.81 -5.61
N CYS A 381 10.12 -13.15 -6.14
CA CYS A 381 11.38 -12.63 -5.64
C CYS A 381 12.42 -12.49 -6.76
N HIS A 382 13.02 -11.31 -6.82
CA HIS A 382 14.12 -11.00 -7.73
C HIS A 382 15.47 -11.17 -7.06
N THR A 383 16.38 -11.74 -7.81
CA THR A 383 17.79 -11.88 -7.47
C THR A 383 18.61 -10.91 -8.30
N LYS A 384 19.91 -10.84 -8.04
CA LYS A 384 20.86 -10.07 -8.84
C LYS A 384 20.89 -10.44 -10.33
N MET A 385 20.28 -11.56 -10.73
CA MET A 385 20.15 -11.95 -12.14
C MET A 385 19.00 -11.25 -12.88
N SER A 386 18.07 -10.59 -12.16
CA SER A 386 17.19 -9.58 -12.75
C SER A 386 18.02 -8.36 -13.14
N ASP A 387 18.25 -8.18 -14.44
CA ASP A 387 19.14 -7.16 -14.98
C ASP A 387 18.79 -5.76 -14.48
N MET A 388 19.78 -5.07 -13.91
CA MET A 388 19.69 -3.72 -13.34
C MET A 388 18.56 -3.46 -12.33
N ASP A 389 17.96 -4.50 -11.74
CA ASP A 389 16.83 -4.37 -10.81
C ASP A 389 17.09 -5.08 -9.46
N GLY A 390 17.38 -6.39 -9.48
CA GLY A 390 17.63 -7.12 -8.25
C GLY A 390 19.00 -6.82 -7.64
N VAL A 391 19.05 -6.59 -6.33
CA VAL A 391 20.31 -6.24 -5.63
C VAL A 391 20.86 -7.34 -4.72
N SER A 392 20.07 -8.38 -4.45
CA SER A 392 20.42 -9.45 -3.50
C SER A 392 20.76 -10.75 -4.23
N TYR A 393 21.78 -11.48 -3.75
CA TYR A 393 22.09 -12.80 -4.26
C TYR A 393 21.05 -13.83 -3.79
N ALA A 394 20.75 -14.83 -4.63
CA ALA A 394 19.86 -15.94 -4.26
C ALA A 394 20.25 -16.60 -2.94
N LYS A 395 21.56 -16.76 -2.69
CA LYS A 395 22.12 -17.28 -1.44
C LYS A 395 21.63 -16.55 -0.19
N ASP A 396 21.63 -15.22 -0.23
CA ASP A 396 21.32 -14.40 0.93
C ASP A 396 19.81 -14.42 1.20
N LEU A 397 19.00 -14.40 0.14
CA LEU A 397 17.54 -14.54 0.20
C LEU A 397 17.13 -15.89 0.80
N ILE A 398 17.74 -17.00 0.34
CA ILE A 398 17.46 -18.35 0.85
C ILE A 398 17.80 -18.47 2.34
N LYS A 399 18.98 -17.98 2.73
CA LYS A 399 19.39 -17.99 4.14
C LYS A 399 18.48 -17.14 5.01
N GLN A 400 18.01 -16.01 4.48
CA GLN A 400 17.07 -15.15 5.18
C GLN A 400 15.72 -15.84 5.38
N ALA A 401 15.17 -16.48 4.33
CA ALA A 401 13.93 -17.24 4.41
C ALA A 401 14.00 -18.37 5.44
N LEU A 402 15.12 -19.12 5.46
CA LEU A 402 15.39 -20.13 6.49
C LEU A 402 15.47 -19.55 7.90
N SER A 403 16.13 -18.40 8.08
CA SER A 403 16.22 -17.74 9.39
C SER A 403 14.86 -17.29 9.93
N TRP A 404 13.90 -17.03 9.04
CA TRP A 404 12.51 -16.72 9.36
C TRP A 404 11.63 -17.97 9.54
N GLY A 405 12.18 -19.17 9.34
CA GLY A 405 11.47 -20.45 9.44
C GLY A 405 10.56 -20.73 8.25
N GLN A 406 10.69 -19.99 7.14
CA GLN A 406 9.92 -20.27 5.93
C GLN A 406 10.30 -21.65 5.39
N LYS A 407 9.31 -22.39 4.88
CA LYS A 407 9.53 -23.73 4.28
C LYS A 407 9.93 -23.68 2.81
N ALA A 408 9.69 -22.55 2.15
CA ALA A 408 10.01 -22.38 0.75
C ALA A 408 10.22 -20.91 0.37
N ILE A 409 10.89 -20.71 -0.76
CA ILE A 409 11.03 -19.42 -1.43
C ILE A 409 11.00 -19.63 -2.95
N ALA A 410 10.31 -18.75 -3.66
CA ALA A 410 10.35 -18.70 -5.11
C ALA A 410 11.43 -17.74 -5.62
N ILE A 411 12.01 -18.09 -6.77
CA ILE A 411 12.92 -17.23 -7.53
C ILE A 411 12.26 -16.98 -8.88
N THR A 412 12.00 -15.72 -9.19
CA THR A 412 11.19 -15.29 -10.34
C THR A 412 11.84 -14.09 -11.01
N ASP A 413 13.08 -14.27 -11.50
CA ASP A 413 13.81 -13.20 -12.17
C ASP A 413 13.11 -12.77 -13.48
N HIS A 414 13.40 -11.53 -13.91
CA HIS A 414 12.84 -10.91 -15.11
C HIS A 414 13.31 -11.61 -16.36
N GLY A 415 12.41 -12.34 -17.04
CA GLY A 415 12.67 -12.98 -18.33
C GLY A 415 13.82 -13.99 -18.35
N THR A 416 14.40 -14.35 -17.20
CA THR A 416 15.59 -15.22 -17.10
C THR A 416 15.49 -16.18 -15.93
N VAL A 417 16.38 -17.20 -15.92
CA VAL A 417 16.46 -18.24 -14.89
C VAL A 417 17.90 -18.48 -14.41
N GLN A 418 18.78 -17.49 -14.59
CA GLN A 418 20.22 -17.63 -14.37
C GLN A 418 20.56 -17.92 -12.91
N ALA A 419 19.73 -17.48 -11.95
CA ALA A 419 19.95 -17.72 -10.52
C ALA A 419 19.66 -19.15 -10.07
N PHE A 420 19.10 -20.01 -10.93
CA PHE A 420 18.66 -21.36 -10.55
C PHE A 420 19.82 -22.23 -10.07
N THR A 421 20.98 -22.16 -10.73
CA THR A 421 22.16 -22.95 -10.34
C THR A 421 22.68 -22.53 -8.98
N ASP A 422 22.73 -21.23 -8.71
CA ASP A 422 23.18 -20.68 -7.44
C ASP A 422 22.23 -21.09 -6.31
N ALA A 423 20.92 -20.97 -6.55
CA ALA A 423 19.90 -21.39 -5.60
C ALA A 423 19.99 -22.90 -5.28
N PHE A 424 20.15 -23.74 -6.31
CA PHE A 424 20.29 -25.17 -6.16
C PHE A 424 21.52 -25.54 -5.32
N HIS A 425 22.69 -24.99 -5.66
CA HIS A 425 23.93 -25.27 -4.93
C HIS A 425 23.83 -24.84 -3.46
N VAL A 426 23.26 -23.66 -3.19
CA VAL A 426 23.09 -23.16 -1.81
C VAL A 426 22.22 -24.11 -0.99
N VAL A 427 21.09 -24.58 -1.53
CA VAL A 427 20.22 -25.51 -0.80
C VAL A 427 20.89 -26.86 -0.58
N ARG A 428 21.66 -27.37 -1.55
CA ARG A 428 22.42 -28.62 -1.39
C ARG A 428 23.50 -28.52 -0.32
N ASP A 429 24.21 -27.40 -0.26
CA ASP A 429 25.20 -27.15 0.79
C ASP A 429 24.56 -27.10 2.18
N LEU A 430 23.40 -26.44 2.29
CA LEU A 430 22.66 -26.32 3.55
C LEU A 430 22.07 -27.67 4.00
N GLU A 431 21.51 -28.45 3.07
CA GLU A 431 21.03 -29.80 3.32
C GLU A 431 22.17 -30.72 3.81
N GLY A 432 23.33 -30.66 3.15
CA GLY A 432 24.52 -31.42 3.54
C GLY A 432 25.04 -31.02 4.93
N ALA A 433 24.99 -29.73 5.28
CA ALA A 433 25.36 -29.24 6.60
C ALA A 433 24.38 -29.68 7.70
N ALA A 434 23.08 -29.67 7.43
CA ALA A 434 22.05 -30.15 8.36
C ALA A 434 22.18 -31.67 8.61
N LYS A 435 22.38 -32.47 7.55
CA LYS A 435 22.61 -33.92 7.67
C LYS A 435 23.82 -34.26 8.54
N LYS A 436 24.92 -33.51 8.42
CA LYS A 436 26.11 -33.69 9.28
C LYS A 436 25.84 -33.41 10.76
N LYS A 437 24.85 -32.57 11.07
CA LYS A 437 24.41 -32.27 12.45
C LYS A 437 23.31 -33.20 12.96
N GLY A 438 22.79 -34.10 12.11
CA GLY A 438 21.64 -34.93 12.43
C GLY A 438 20.31 -34.16 12.47
N GLU A 439 20.24 -32.99 11.84
CA GLU A 439 19.05 -32.16 11.77
C GLU A 439 18.23 -32.52 10.53
N ASP A 440 16.90 -32.52 10.67
CA ASP A 440 15.99 -32.65 9.53
C ASP A 440 15.99 -31.35 8.72
N PHE A 441 15.99 -31.47 7.39
CA PHE A 441 16.08 -30.33 6.48
C PHE A 441 14.87 -30.32 5.55
N ASP A 442 13.88 -29.49 5.89
CA ASP A 442 12.64 -29.30 5.14
C ASP A 442 12.59 -27.87 4.56
N PHE A 443 13.27 -27.66 3.43
CA PHE A 443 13.25 -26.39 2.70
C PHE A 443 13.23 -26.60 1.18
N LYS A 444 12.35 -25.85 0.49
CA LYS A 444 12.12 -26.00 -0.96
C LYS A 444 12.33 -24.69 -1.73
N ILE A 445 13.05 -24.78 -2.85
CA ILE A 445 13.05 -23.71 -3.86
C ILE A 445 11.91 -23.93 -4.84
N ILE A 446 11.19 -22.85 -5.15
CA ILE A 446 10.21 -22.80 -6.24
C ILE A 446 10.89 -22.08 -7.40
N TYR A 447 11.26 -22.83 -8.43
CA TYR A 447 11.89 -22.31 -9.63
C TYR A 447 10.82 -21.69 -10.54
N GLY A 448 10.86 -20.37 -10.72
CA GLY A 448 9.92 -19.62 -11.54
C GLY A 448 10.60 -18.60 -12.44
N VAL A 449 9.80 -17.88 -13.21
CA VAL A 449 10.25 -16.80 -14.11
C VAL A 449 9.15 -15.75 -14.19
N GLU A 450 9.51 -14.48 -14.14
CA GLU A 450 8.61 -13.41 -14.53
C GLU A 450 8.66 -13.27 -16.06
N GLY A 451 7.68 -13.87 -16.73
CA GLY A 451 7.62 -13.92 -18.19
C GLY A 451 6.84 -12.75 -18.81
N TYR A 452 7.33 -12.26 -19.94
CA TYR A 452 6.61 -11.26 -20.75
C TYR A 452 5.66 -11.97 -21.72
N LEU A 453 4.36 -11.79 -21.52
CA LEU A 453 3.33 -12.34 -22.40
C LEU A 453 2.77 -11.25 -23.31
N VAL A 454 2.70 -11.54 -24.61
CA VAL A 454 2.01 -10.71 -25.60
C VAL A 454 0.91 -11.57 -26.23
N ASP A 455 -0.31 -11.04 -26.32
CA ASP A 455 -1.46 -11.75 -26.91
C ASP A 455 -1.42 -11.67 -28.44
N ASP A 456 -1.00 -12.75 -29.09
CA ASP A 456 -0.99 -12.93 -30.54
C ASP A 456 -2.28 -13.60 -31.08
N THR A 457 -3.26 -13.86 -30.21
CA THR A 457 -4.47 -14.61 -30.54
C THR A 457 -5.63 -13.74 -31.02
N LYS A 458 -5.54 -12.41 -30.88
CA LYS A 458 -6.59 -11.48 -31.33
C LYS A 458 -6.65 -11.44 -32.86
N LYS A 459 -7.59 -12.21 -33.41
CA LYS A 459 -7.92 -12.22 -34.83
C LYS A 459 -9.00 -11.18 -35.14
N PRO A 460 -8.93 -10.48 -36.29
CA PRO A 460 -9.98 -9.56 -36.72
C PRO A 460 -11.34 -10.22 -36.99
N VAL A 461 -11.34 -11.53 -37.28
CA VAL A 461 -12.54 -12.32 -37.55
C VAL A 461 -12.52 -13.58 -36.70
N ILE A 462 -13.63 -13.85 -36.02
CA ILE A 462 -13.86 -15.06 -35.23
C ILE A 462 -15.12 -15.79 -35.73
N ARG A 463 -15.13 -17.12 -35.58
CA ARG A 463 -16.23 -18.00 -36.03
C ARG A 463 -16.60 -17.84 -37.51
N SER A 464 -15.61 -17.55 -38.36
CA SER A 464 -15.85 -17.38 -39.80
C SER A 464 -16.50 -18.61 -40.41
N LYS A 465 -17.60 -18.38 -41.12
CA LYS A 465 -18.29 -19.35 -41.97
C LYS A 465 -17.87 -19.27 -43.44
N ASN A 466 -16.73 -18.63 -43.73
CA ASN A 466 -16.21 -18.35 -45.09
C ASN A 466 -17.15 -17.49 -45.94
N GLN A 467 -17.79 -16.51 -45.31
CA GLN A 467 -18.68 -15.56 -45.94
C GLN A 467 -17.90 -14.50 -46.75
N SER A 468 -18.47 -14.03 -47.86
CA SER A 468 -17.86 -12.93 -48.65
C SER A 468 -18.01 -11.58 -47.94
N LEU A 469 -17.17 -10.61 -48.30
CA LEU A 469 -17.33 -9.21 -47.87
C LEU A 469 -18.58 -8.55 -48.46
N ASP A 470 -19.12 -9.10 -49.55
CA ASP A 470 -20.35 -8.62 -50.21
C ASP A 470 -21.63 -9.14 -49.53
N GLU A 471 -21.53 -10.04 -48.55
CA GLU A 471 -22.69 -10.51 -47.81
C GLU A 471 -23.24 -9.44 -46.87
N LYS A 472 -24.53 -9.53 -46.55
CA LYS A 472 -25.16 -8.64 -45.58
C LYS A 472 -24.49 -8.78 -44.22
N TYR A 473 -24.27 -7.63 -43.59
CA TYR A 473 -23.72 -7.59 -42.23
C TYR A 473 -24.51 -6.63 -41.36
N VAL A 474 -24.53 -6.94 -40.07
CA VAL A 474 -25.12 -6.10 -39.03
C VAL A 474 -23.99 -5.52 -38.20
N VAL A 475 -23.90 -4.20 -38.19
CA VAL A 475 -23.00 -3.48 -37.30
C VAL A 475 -23.79 -3.09 -36.07
N PHE A 476 -23.27 -3.38 -34.87
CA PHE A 476 -23.97 -3.06 -33.64
C PHE A 476 -23.02 -2.58 -32.55
N ASP A 477 -23.61 -1.89 -31.59
CA ASP A 477 -22.99 -1.35 -30.38
C ASP A 477 -23.99 -1.49 -29.23
N ILE A 478 -23.49 -1.65 -28.01
CA ILE A 478 -24.33 -1.71 -26.81
C ILE A 478 -23.85 -0.73 -25.75
N GLU A 479 -24.81 -0.19 -25.00
CA GLU A 479 -24.53 0.52 -23.76
C GLU A 479 -24.89 -0.38 -22.57
N THR A 480 -24.12 -0.29 -21.48
CA THR A 480 -24.23 -1.22 -20.35
C THR A 480 -24.05 -0.53 -19.00
N THR A 481 -24.49 -1.16 -17.91
CA THR A 481 -24.30 -0.67 -16.53
C THR A 481 -22.87 -0.83 -15.99
N GLY A 482 -21.94 -1.39 -16.78
CA GLY A 482 -20.58 -1.71 -16.37
C GLY A 482 -19.88 -2.64 -17.38
N PHE A 483 -18.70 -3.15 -17.07
CA PHE A 483 -17.85 -3.83 -18.05
C PHE A 483 -17.92 -5.38 -18.03
N SER A 484 -18.62 -5.97 -17.08
CA SER A 484 -18.71 -7.42 -16.89
C SER A 484 -19.99 -7.98 -17.50
N ALA A 485 -19.87 -8.77 -18.57
CA ALA A 485 -21.02 -9.46 -19.17
C ALA A 485 -21.79 -10.36 -18.16
N GLU A 486 -21.10 -10.86 -17.13
CA GLU A 486 -21.69 -11.68 -16.08
C GLU A 486 -22.49 -10.86 -15.07
N ASN A 487 -21.89 -9.78 -14.57
CA ASN A 487 -22.43 -9.02 -13.43
C ASN A 487 -23.30 -7.83 -13.86
N ASP A 488 -23.02 -7.24 -15.03
CA ASP A 488 -23.67 -6.02 -15.51
C ASP A 488 -24.84 -6.32 -16.48
N ARG A 489 -25.56 -5.26 -16.85
CA ARG A 489 -26.79 -5.32 -17.65
C ARG A 489 -26.68 -4.41 -18.87
N ILE A 490 -27.33 -4.81 -19.96
CA ILE A 490 -27.46 -3.99 -21.17
C ILE A 490 -28.55 -2.94 -20.92
N ILE A 491 -28.30 -1.70 -21.35
CA ILE A 491 -29.24 -0.56 -21.22
C ILE A 491 -29.66 0.03 -22.56
N GLU A 492 -28.89 -0.20 -23.64
CA GLU A 492 -29.27 0.14 -25.01
C GLU A 492 -28.65 -0.88 -25.97
N ILE A 493 -29.38 -1.20 -27.04
CA ILE A 493 -28.83 -1.90 -28.21
C ILE A 493 -29.10 -1.02 -29.43
N GLY A 494 -28.03 -0.69 -30.15
CA GLY A 494 -28.08 0.00 -31.43
C GLY A 494 -27.44 -0.85 -32.52
N ALA A 495 -28.12 -1.03 -33.64
CA ALA A 495 -27.61 -1.77 -34.77
C ALA A 495 -28.11 -1.21 -36.10
N VAL A 496 -27.31 -1.41 -37.13
CA VAL A 496 -27.64 -1.07 -38.51
C VAL A 496 -27.32 -2.28 -39.38
N LYS A 497 -28.19 -2.56 -40.35
CA LYS A 497 -28.00 -3.63 -41.33
C LYS A 497 -27.55 -3.02 -42.65
N ILE A 498 -26.47 -3.58 -43.20
CA ILE A 498 -25.84 -3.09 -44.42
C ILE A 498 -25.97 -4.14 -45.52
N GLU A 499 -26.29 -3.68 -46.72
CA GLU A 499 -26.25 -4.43 -47.97
C GLU A 499 -25.66 -3.51 -49.05
N ASP A 500 -24.70 -4.01 -49.84
CA ASP A 500 -24.02 -3.25 -50.90
C ASP A 500 -23.42 -1.90 -50.44
N GLY A 501 -22.93 -1.84 -49.19
CA GLY A 501 -22.33 -0.63 -48.59
C GLY A 501 -23.33 0.40 -48.06
N GLU A 502 -24.64 0.16 -48.21
CA GLU A 502 -25.71 1.07 -47.80
C GLU A 502 -26.50 0.54 -46.60
N ILE A 503 -26.94 1.43 -45.70
CA ILE A 503 -27.77 1.06 -44.56
C ILE A 503 -29.20 0.79 -45.03
N ILE A 504 -29.65 -0.46 -44.95
CA ILE A 504 -30.99 -0.89 -45.38
C ILE A 504 -32.00 -0.98 -44.24
N ASP A 505 -31.54 -1.15 -43.00
CA ASP A 505 -32.42 -1.29 -41.83
C ASP A 505 -31.71 -0.87 -40.53
N ARG A 506 -32.48 -0.52 -39.50
CA ARG A 506 -31.97 -0.05 -38.20
C ARG A 506 -32.73 -0.69 -37.04
N PHE A 507 -31.99 -1.09 -36.01
CA PHE A 507 -32.51 -1.58 -34.74
C PHE A 507 -32.01 -0.63 -33.63
N SER A 508 -32.90 -0.01 -32.88
CA SER A 508 -32.52 0.88 -31.78
C SER A 508 -33.55 0.79 -30.67
N THR A 509 -33.12 0.36 -29.49
CA THR A 509 -34.01 0.19 -28.36
C THR A 509 -33.27 0.36 -27.04
N PHE A 510 -33.93 0.98 -26.07
CA PHE A 510 -33.50 0.94 -24.68
C PHE A 510 -33.87 -0.41 -24.07
N VAL A 511 -33.11 -0.82 -23.06
CA VAL A 511 -33.32 -2.06 -22.32
C VAL A 511 -33.43 -1.72 -20.85
N ASN A 512 -34.48 -2.19 -20.17
CA ASN A 512 -34.60 -2.03 -18.74
C ASN A 512 -33.63 -3.00 -18.03
N PRO A 513 -32.60 -2.49 -17.32
CA PRO A 513 -31.59 -3.33 -16.68
C PRO A 513 -32.07 -3.94 -15.36
N GLU A 514 -33.23 -3.52 -14.84
CA GLU A 514 -33.78 -3.86 -13.53
C GLU A 514 -32.85 -3.55 -12.35
N VAL A 515 -31.78 -2.78 -12.57
CA VAL A 515 -30.83 -2.32 -11.57
C VAL A 515 -30.53 -0.83 -11.81
N PRO A 516 -30.27 -0.04 -10.76
CA PRO A 516 -29.90 1.35 -10.93
C PRO A 516 -28.63 1.50 -11.76
N ILE A 517 -28.63 2.46 -12.69
CA ILE A 517 -27.45 2.79 -13.48
C ILE A 517 -26.46 3.57 -12.60
N PRO A 518 -25.20 3.11 -12.46
CA PRO A 518 -24.20 3.87 -11.71
C PRO A 518 -23.98 5.26 -12.34
N PHE A 519 -23.86 6.31 -11.53
CA PHE A 519 -23.74 7.69 -12.02
C PHE A 519 -22.57 7.89 -13.00
N LYS A 520 -21.44 7.21 -12.76
CA LYS A 520 -20.30 7.17 -13.69
C LYS A 520 -20.71 6.71 -15.09
N ILE A 521 -21.58 5.70 -15.18
CA ILE A 521 -22.06 5.15 -16.45
C ILE A 521 -23.02 6.14 -17.10
N GLU A 522 -23.94 6.73 -16.33
CA GLU A 522 -24.81 7.79 -16.84
C GLU A 522 -24.00 8.95 -17.44
N LYS A 523 -22.86 9.32 -16.83
CA LYS A 523 -21.95 10.33 -17.40
C LYS A 523 -21.23 9.87 -18.67
N LEU A 524 -20.99 8.57 -18.83
CA LEU A 524 -20.30 8.00 -19.99
C LEU A 524 -21.25 7.82 -21.18
N THR A 525 -22.48 7.37 -20.93
CA THR A 525 -23.45 6.98 -21.96
C THR A 525 -24.55 8.02 -22.16
N SER A 526 -24.68 8.98 -21.24
CA SER A 526 -25.81 9.91 -21.17
C SER A 526 -27.19 9.25 -20.99
N ILE A 527 -27.22 7.96 -20.63
CA ILE A 527 -28.44 7.19 -20.36
C ILE A 527 -28.66 7.12 -18.85
N ASN A 528 -29.84 7.55 -18.42
CA ASN A 528 -30.24 7.52 -17.02
C ASN A 528 -31.41 6.58 -16.76
N ASP A 529 -31.69 6.31 -15.47
CA ASP A 529 -32.77 5.40 -15.06
C ASP A 529 -34.13 5.78 -15.66
N SER A 530 -34.43 7.08 -15.80
CA SER A 530 -35.73 7.53 -16.32
C SER A 530 -35.96 7.15 -17.78
N MET A 531 -34.89 6.97 -18.55
CA MET A 531 -34.95 6.57 -19.96
C MET A 531 -35.23 5.08 -20.13
N VAL A 532 -34.73 4.24 -19.20
CA VAL A 532 -34.76 2.77 -19.34
C VAL A 532 -35.82 2.08 -18.51
N MET A 533 -36.33 2.70 -17.43
CA MET A 533 -37.32 2.08 -16.53
C MET A 533 -38.60 1.63 -17.24
N GLY A 534 -39.03 2.36 -18.28
CA GLY A 534 -40.22 2.02 -19.06
C GLY A 534 -39.94 1.11 -20.27
N ALA A 535 -38.67 0.80 -20.51
CA ALA A 535 -38.26 0.02 -21.68
C ALA A 535 -38.52 -1.49 -21.46
N PRO A 536 -38.59 -2.29 -22.54
CA PRO A 536 -38.67 -3.74 -22.45
C PRO A 536 -37.41 -4.34 -21.79
N LYS A 537 -37.54 -5.54 -21.23
CA LYS A 537 -36.41 -6.26 -20.62
C LYS A 537 -35.58 -6.98 -21.67
N ILE A 538 -34.36 -7.36 -21.31
CA ILE A 538 -33.46 -8.07 -22.23
C ILE A 538 -34.02 -9.42 -22.69
N GLU A 539 -34.87 -10.07 -21.89
CA GLU A 539 -35.57 -11.31 -22.25
C GLU A 539 -36.54 -11.15 -23.43
N GLN A 540 -37.00 -9.92 -23.68
CA GLN A 540 -37.90 -9.60 -24.80
C GLN A 540 -37.09 -9.11 -26.00
N ILE A 541 -36.10 -8.24 -25.76
CA ILE A 541 -35.31 -7.59 -26.82
C ILE A 541 -34.31 -8.54 -27.46
N LEU A 542 -33.70 -9.45 -26.69
CA LEU A 542 -32.64 -10.30 -27.21
C LEU A 542 -33.10 -11.21 -28.36
N PRO A 543 -34.27 -11.89 -28.30
CA PRO A 543 -34.82 -12.61 -29.45
C PRO A 543 -34.94 -11.75 -30.72
N GLU A 544 -35.50 -10.54 -30.58
CA GLU A 544 -35.72 -9.62 -31.71
C GLU A 544 -34.38 -9.19 -32.33
N PHE A 545 -33.37 -8.93 -31.49
CA PHE A 545 -32.02 -8.60 -31.97
C PHE A 545 -31.32 -9.78 -32.66
N LEU A 546 -31.48 -11.00 -32.13
CA LEU A 546 -30.91 -12.20 -32.74
C LEU A 546 -31.56 -12.51 -34.10
N GLU A 547 -32.89 -12.32 -34.21
CA GLU A 547 -33.62 -12.40 -35.48
C GLU A 547 -33.14 -11.33 -36.46
N PHE A 548 -32.92 -10.09 -36.00
CA PHE A 548 -32.35 -9.02 -36.82
C PHE A 548 -30.97 -9.40 -37.39
N CYS A 549 -30.16 -10.13 -36.62
CA CYS A 549 -28.83 -10.61 -37.01
C CYS A 549 -28.83 -11.94 -37.79
N GLU A 550 -29.99 -12.58 -37.99
CA GLU A 550 -30.04 -13.92 -38.59
C GLU A 550 -29.43 -13.92 -40.00
N GLY A 551 -28.57 -14.90 -40.27
CA GLY A 551 -27.87 -15.05 -41.55
C GLY A 551 -26.81 -13.98 -41.87
N CYS A 552 -26.62 -12.97 -41.02
CA CYS A 552 -25.68 -11.87 -41.26
C CYS A 552 -24.33 -12.10 -40.56
N VAL A 553 -23.27 -11.54 -41.13
CA VAL A 553 -22.03 -11.30 -40.37
C VAL A 553 -22.30 -10.20 -39.34
N VAL A 554 -21.77 -10.33 -38.14
CA VAL A 554 -21.90 -9.31 -37.09
C VAL A 554 -20.59 -8.55 -36.97
N VAL A 555 -20.67 -7.22 -36.95
CA VAL A 555 -19.52 -6.32 -36.90
C VAL A 555 -19.68 -5.41 -35.68
N ALA A 556 -18.59 -5.19 -34.93
CA ALA A 556 -18.57 -4.24 -33.83
C ALA A 556 -17.16 -3.65 -33.67
N HIS A 557 -17.06 -2.53 -32.93
CA HIS A 557 -15.78 -1.92 -32.61
C HIS A 557 -15.33 -2.36 -31.21
N ASN A 558 -14.26 -3.16 -31.12
CA ASN A 558 -13.93 -3.94 -29.91
C ASN A 558 -14.96 -5.05 -29.63
N ALA A 559 -15.32 -5.80 -30.69
CA ALA A 559 -16.44 -6.74 -30.72
C ALA A 559 -16.48 -7.79 -29.59
N GLU A 560 -15.34 -8.09 -28.95
CA GLU A 560 -15.28 -8.98 -27.79
C GLU A 560 -16.20 -8.50 -26.64
N PHE A 561 -16.28 -7.19 -26.44
CA PHE A 561 -17.13 -6.56 -25.42
C PHE A 561 -18.60 -6.80 -25.70
N ASP A 562 -19.11 -6.27 -26.81
CA ASP A 562 -20.53 -6.29 -27.17
C ASP A 562 -21.03 -7.72 -27.35
N THR A 563 -20.30 -8.53 -28.12
CA THR A 563 -20.67 -9.94 -28.33
C THR A 563 -20.50 -10.77 -27.08
N GLY A 564 -19.68 -10.36 -26.12
CA GLY A 564 -19.54 -11.00 -24.81
C GLY A 564 -20.84 -10.93 -24.01
N PHE A 565 -21.45 -9.73 -23.97
CA PHE A 565 -22.75 -9.51 -23.35
C PHE A 565 -23.85 -10.30 -24.06
N ILE A 566 -23.95 -10.19 -25.40
CA ILE A 566 -24.96 -10.90 -26.19
C ILE A 566 -24.84 -12.42 -25.98
N ARG A 567 -23.63 -12.99 -26.04
CA ARG A 567 -23.42 -14.43 -25.80
C ARG A 567 -23.80 -14.85 -24.38
N ASN A 568 -23.44 -14.05 -23.37
CA ASN A 568 -23.79 -14.36 -21.98
C ASN A 568 -25.33 -14.40 -21.79
N LYS A 569 -26.03 -13.38 -22.28
CA LYS A 569 -27.49 -13.31 -22.16
C LYS A 569 -28.19 -14.38 -23.00
N ALA A 570 -27.70 -14.65 -24.21
CA ALA A 570 -28.22 -15.73 -25.05
C ALA A 570 -28.08 -17.09 -24.35
N ALA A 571 -26.90 -17.40 -23.80
CA ALA A 571 -26.67 -18.63 -23.05
C ALA A 571 -27.61 -18.77 -21.84
N LYS A 572 -27.82 -17.69 -21.08
CA LYS A 572 -28.76 -17.66 -19.93
C LYS A 572 -30.22 -17.89 -20.33
N GLN A 573 -30.59 -17.54 -21.56
CA GLN A 573 -31.93 -17.75 -22.11
C GLN A 573 -32.04 -19.05 -22.95
N GLY A 574 -31.00 -19.87 -23.01
CA GLY A 574 -30.98 -21.10 -23.82
C GLY A 574 -30.93 -20.87 -25.33
N MET A 575 -30.50 -19.68 -25.76
CA MET A 575 -30.38 -19.27 -27.17
C MET A 575 -28.93 -19.36 -27.65
N THR A 576 -28.73 -19.47 -28.96
CA THR A 576 -27.40 -19.56 -29.57
C THR A 576 -27.06 -18.30 -30.34
N PHE A 577 -25.87 -17.73 -30.09
CA PHE A 577 -25.27 -16.69 -30.91
C PHE A 577 -24.04 -17.26 -31.64
N ASP A 578 -24.25 -17.68 -32.89
CA ASP A 578 -23.27 -18.37 -33.74
C ASP A 578 -22.93 -17.59 -35.02
N ASN A 579 -23.13 -16.27 -35.02
CA ASN A 579 -22.75 -15.42 -36.14
C ASN A 579 -21.21 -15.38 -36.30
N THR A 580 -20.75 -15.22 -37.54
CA THR A 580 -19.39 -14.75 -37.80
C THR A 580 -19.25 -13.35 -37.20
N VAL A 581 -18.17 -13.08 -36.47
CA VAL A 581 -17.95 -11.79 -35.81
C VAL A 581 -16.68 -11.14 -36.37
N VAL A 582 -16.79 -9.86 -36.71
CA VAL A 582 -15.71 -9.01 -37.20
C VAL A 582 -15.47 -7.86 -36.23
N ASP A 583 -14.20 -7.63 -35.87
CA ASP A 583 -13.79 -6.54 -34.98
C ASP A 583 -13.08 -5.43 -35.75
N THR A 584 -13.74 -4.28 -35.89
CA THR A 584 -13.17 -3.13 -36.60
C THR A 584 -11.97 -2.52 -35.88
N LEU A 585 -11.83 -2.69 -34.55
CA LEU A 585 -10.65 -2.24 -33.80
C LEU A 585 -9.41 -3.03 -34.20
N ALA A 586 -9.53 -4.35 -34.31
CA ALA A 586 -8.45 -5.22 -34.75
C ALA A 586 -8.05 -4.93 -36.21
N ILE A 587 -9.03 -4.70 -37.09
CA ILE A 587 -8.78 -4.30 -38.49
C ILE A 587 -8.08 -2.94 -38.55
N ALA A 588 -8.55 -1.94 -37.81
CA ALA A 588 -7.97 -0.60 -37.81
C ALA A 588 -6.50 -0.59 -37.39
N ARG A 589 -6.13 -1.40 -36.38
CA ARG A 589 -4.73 -1.57 -35.94
C ARG A 589 -3.83 -2.10 -37.05
N PHE A 590 -4.37 -2.94 -37.93
CA PHE A 590 -3.64 -3.49 -39.06
C PHE A 590 -3.54 -2.50 -40.22
N LEU A 591 -4.64 -1.82 -40.58
CA LEU A 591 -4.71 -0.92 -41.73
C LEU A 591 -4.05 0.44 -41.48
N VAL A 592 -4.17 1.00 -40.26
CA VAL A 592 -3.66 2.33 -39.90
C VAL A 592 -2.75 2.30 -38.65
N PRO A 593 -1.64 1.54 -38.66
CA PRO A 593 -0.86 1.21 -37.45
C PRO A 593 -0.17 2.41 -36.77
N ARG A 594 -0.10 3.57 -37.43
CA ARG A 594 0.57 4.78 -36.91
C ARG A 594 -0.37 5.73 -36.17
N LEU A 595 -1.64 5.38 -36.03
CA LEU A 595 -2.60 6.20 -35.30
C LEU A 595 -2.29 6.17 -33.80
N HIS A 596 -2.38 7.32 -33.13
CA HIS A 596 -2.01 7.45 -31.71
C HIS A 596 -2.90 6.64 -30.76
N ASN A 597 -4.16 6.43 -31.14
CA ASN A 597 -5.06 5.44 -30.56
C ASN A 597 -6.12 5.06 -31.61
N PHE A 598 -6.92 4.05 -31.30
CA PHE A 598 -7.92 3.50 -32.22
C PHE A 598 -9.33 3.59 -31.64
N LYS A 599 -9.62 4.62 -30.84
CA LYS A 599 -11.00 4.88 -30.37
C LYS A 599 -11.88 5.24 -31.55
N LEU A 600 -13.18 4.95 -31.46
CA LEU A 600 -14.15 5.26 -32.53
C LEU A 600 -14.06 6.73 -32.98
N ASP A 601 -14.10 7.69 -32.05
CA ASP A 601 -13.94 9.13 -32.33
C ASP A 601 -12.65 9.49 -33.09
N THR A 602 -11.55 8.79 -32.80
CA THR A 602 -10.28 9.01 -33.51
C THR A 602 -10.36 8.48 -34.94
N LEU A 603 -11.00 7.33 -35.14
CA LEU A 603 -11.18 6.72 -36.46
C LEU A 603 -12.16 7.53 -37.32
N THR A 604 -13.28 8.00 -36.75
CA THR A 604 -14.25 8.83 -37.49
C THR A 604 -13.58 10.10 -38.01
N LYS A 605 -12.77 10.77 -37.18
CA LYS A 605 -11.95 11.93 -37.60
C LYS A 605 -10.92 11.59 -38.67
N HIS A 606 -10.24 10.45 -38.54
CA HIS A 606 -9.23 10.02 -39.52
C HIS A 606 -9.84 9.74 -40.89
N PHE A 607 -11.01 9.10 -40.92
CA PHE A 607 -11.70 8.68 -42.13
C PHE A 607 -12.74 9.70 -42.64
N ASN A 608 -12.87 10.86 -42.01
CA ASN A 608 -13.88 11.89 -42.31
C ASN A 608 -15.33 11.35 -42.30
N VAL A 609 -15.66 10.53 -41.29
CA VAL A 609 -17.01 10.02 -41.00
C VAL A 609 -17.68 10.96 -40.00
N VAL A 610 -18.96 11.27 -40.21
CA VAL A 610 -19.72 12.19 -39.35
C VAL A 610 -20.33 11.41 -38.19
N LEU A 611 -19.99 11.80 -36.96
CA LEU A 611 -20.63 11.29 -35.74
C LEU A 611 -21.64 12.32 -35.22
N THR A 612 -22.93 12.10 -35.47
CA THR A 612 -24.00 13.09 -35.22
C THR A 612 -24.40 13.24 -33.75
N SER A 613 -24.40 12.14 -32.99
CA SER A 613 -24.63 12.15 -31.54
C SER A 613 -23.71 11.13 -30.89
N HIS A 614 -22.63 11.62 -30.28
CA HIS A 614 -21.72 10.79 -29.51
C HIS A 614 -22.53 10.15 -28.35
N HIS A 615 -22.37 8.84 -28.12
CA HIS A 615 -22.98 8.08 -26.99
C HIS A 615 -24.43 7.62 -27.20
N ARG A 616 -24.87 7.45 -28.44
CA ARG A 616 -26.05 6.64 -28.74
C ARG A 616 -25.61 5.41 -29.51
N ALA A 617 -25.98 4.23 -29.03
CA ALA A 617 -25.52 2.98 -29.61
C ALA A 617 -25.81 2.87 -31.12
N VAL A 618 -26.96 3.39 -31.58
CA VAL A 618 -27.33 3.32 -33.02
C VAL A 618 -26.49 4.26 -33.90
N ASP A 619 -26.07 5.41 -33.36
CA ASP A 619 -25.24 6.37 -34.07
C ASP A 619 -23.79 5.89 -34.11
N ASP A 620 -23.31 5.30 -33.01
CA ASP A 620 -21.99 4.68 -32.92
C ASP A 620 -21.90 3.43 -33.83
N ALA A 621 -22.96 2.62 -33.91
CA ALA A 621 -23.09 1.53 -34.87
C ALA A 621 -23.09 2.03 -36.33
N GLY A 622 -23.79 3.14 -36.62
CA GLY A 622 -23.81 3.78 -37.93
C GLY A 622 -22.43 4.29 -38.35
N ALA A 623 -21.74 5.00 -37.47
CA ALA A 623 -20.38 5.49 -37.74
C ALA A 623 -19.38 4.32 -37.90
N THR A 624 -19.52 3.27 -37.10
CA THR A 624 -18.74 2.04 -37.24
C THR A 624 -18.99 1.37 -38.59
N ALA A 625 -20.24 1.40 -39.09
CA ALA A 625 -20.58 0.88 -40.40
C ALA A 625 -19.89 1.65 -41.53
N GLU A 626 -19.93 2.98 -41.50
CA GLU A 626 -19.26 3.83 -42.49
C GLU A 626 -17.73 3.63 -42.48
N ILE A 627 -17.13 3.48 -41.28
CA ILE A 627 -15.70 3.14 -41.16
C ILE A 627 -15.41 1.77 -41.78
N PHE A 628 -16.26 0.77 -41.49
CA PHE A 628 -16.06 -0.58 -42.01
C PHE A 628 -16.19 -0.64 -43.53
N VAL A 629 -17.15 0.09 -44.13
CA VAL A 629 -17.25 0.25 -45.59
C VAL A 629 -15.94 0.79 -46.17
N LYS A 630 -15.36 1.83 -45.55
CA LYS A 630 -14.05 2.39 -45.96
C LYS A 630 -12.86 1.45 -45.74
N PHE A 631 -12.99 0.42 -44.91
CA PHE A 631 -11.96 -0.63 -44.78
C PHE A 631 -12.05 -1.67 -45.89
N VAL A 632 -13.23 -1.83 -46.47
CA VAL A 632 -13.51 -2.78 -47.56
C VAL A 632 -13.14 -2.17 -48.92
N GLU A 633 -13.32 -0.85 -49.08
CA GLU A 633 -12.79 -0.05 -50.21
C GLU A 633 -11.25 -0.01 -50.24
#